data_AF-Q9KKC5-F1
#
_entry.id   AF-Q9KKC5-F1
#
_cell.length_a   1.000
_cell.length_b   1.000
_cell.length_c   1.000
_cell.angle_alpha   90.00
_cell.angle_beta   90.00
_cell.angle_gamma   90.00
#
_symmetry.space_group_name_H-M   'P 1'
#
loop_
_entity.id
_entity.type
_entity.pdbx_description
1 polymer ?
#
loop_
_entity_poly.entity_id
_entity_poly.type
_entity_poly.pdbx_seq_one_letter_code
_entity_poly.pdbx_strand_id
1 'polypeptide(L)'
;MKTINFILVLLLLISSCEYENGNITPKSRGKRALNEEQAEVQKTPEEMLKEKLNDSQKQGLNFLKDALGDDSIFNKILSHDESKIKEALDHIQSELAKCTGNNASDQKNTFKQVVKGALNGGENLDNFKEQASSACNVGS
;
A
#
# COMPACT_ATOMS: atom_id res chain seq x y z
N MET A 1 20.17 -24.10 21.37
CA MET A 1 19.23 -23.05 21.79
C MET A 1 20.05 -21.85 22.24
N LYS A 2 20.10 -20.79 21.42
CA LYS A 2 20.99 -19.64 21.58
C LYS A 2 20.21 -18.47 22.22
N THR A 3 20.63 -18.12 23.44
CA THR A 3 20.78 -16.77 24.02
C THR A 3 19.67 -15.73 23.84
N ILE A 4 18.94 -15.50 24.93
CA ILE A 4 18.18 -14.28 25.27
C ILE A 4 19.17 -13.18 25.72
N ASN A 5 19.03 -11.95 25.20
CA ASN A 5 19.17 -10.64 25.88
C ASN A 5 19.67 -9.55 24.91
N PHE A 6 18.78 -8.66 24.45
CA PHE A 6 19.15 -7.30 24.03
C PHE A 6 18.01 -6.29 24.30
N ILE A 7 17.28 -6.48 25.41
CA ILE A 7 16.29 -5.50 25.93
C ILE A 7 16.95 -4.42 26.83
N LEU A 8 18.28 -4.34 26.90
CA LEU A 8 18.98 -3.40 27.78
C LEU A 8 20.04 -2.55 27.06
N VAL A 9 19.60 -1.78 26.07
CA VAL A 9 20.25 -0.52 25.68
C VAL A 9 19.10 0.50 25.52
N LEU A 10 18.33 0.78 26.57
CA LEU A 10 18.65 1.74 27.62
C LEU A 10 19.37 3.00 27.10
N LEU A 11 18.55 3.98 26.74
CA LEU A 11 18.63 5.37 27.21
C LEU A 11 20.03 5.99 27.24
N LEU A 12 20.47 6.70 26.20
CA LEU A 12 21.52 7.71 26.37
C LEU A 12 21.59 8.79 25.26
N LEU A 13 20.50 9.28 24.66
CA LEU A 13 20.58 10.51 23.82
C LEU A 13 19.32 11.41 23.90
N ILE A 14 18.82 11.67 25.11
CA ILE A 14 18.11 12.94 25.36
C ILE A 14 19.21 13.96 25.63
N SER A 15 19.68 14.64 24.58
CA SER A 15 20.52 15.82 24.75
C SER A 15 19.65 16.98 25.21
N SER A 16 19.91 17.41 26.45
CA SER A 16 19.37 18.60 27.07
C SER A 16 19.69 19.84 26.22
N CYS A 17 18.66 20.58 25.83
CA CYS A 17 18.77 22.03 25.67
C CYS A 17 17.70 22.65 26.56
N GLU A 18 18.04 22.81 27.83
CA GLU A 18 17.49 23.90 28.63
C GLU A 18 18.17 25.18 28.13
N TYR A 19 17.39 26.10 27.56
CA TYR A 19 17.74 27.51 27.50
C TYR A 19 16.65 28.27 28.24
N GLU A 20 16.99 28.69 29.45
CA GLU A 20 16.13 29.46 30.34
C GLU A 20 16.07 30.94 29.93
N ASN A 21 14.85 31.47 30.08
CA ASN A 21 14.48 32.82 30.48
C ASN A 21 14.63 34.02 29.51
N GLY A 22 13.46 34.47 29.03
CA GLY A 22 13.17 35.85 28.64
C GLY A 22 11.69 36.16 28.91
N ASN A 23 11.39 36.67 30.11
CA ASN A 23 10.08 37.17 30.57
C ASN A 23 9.40 38.11 29.58
N ILE A 24 8.18 37.81 29.07
CA ILE A 24 7.05 38.75 28.91
C ILE A 24 5.70 37.99 28.98
N THR A 25 4.84 38.40 29.92
CA THR A 25 3.46 37.93 30.17
C THR A 25 2.42 38.46 29.15
N PRO A 26 1.19 37.90 29.09
CA PRO A 26 0.44 37.68 27.86
C PRO A 26 -0.55 38.81 27.51
N LYS A 27 -0.68 39.15 26.21
CA LYS A 27 -1.78 39.98 25.70
C LYS A 27 -2.79 39.13 24.91
N SER A 28 -3.94 38.97 25.56
CA SER A 28 -5.19 38.47 25.02
C SER A 28 -5.77 39.36 23.90
N ARG A 29 -6.54 38.70 23.03
CA ARG A 29 -7.54 39.20 22.07
C ARG A 29 -7.04 39.87 20.78
N GLY A 30 -7.26 39.11 19.70
CA GLY A 30 -7.78 39.68 18.45
C GLY A 30 -7.01 39.25 17.22
N LYS A 31 -7.35 38.08 16.67
CA LYS A 31 -7.56 37.85 15.23
C LYS A 31 -8.02 36.42 15.01
N ARG A 32 -9.35 36.26 14.92
CA ARG A 32 -9.92 35.30 13.98
C ARG A 32 -9.49 35.77 12.59
N ALA A 33 -8.49 35.10 12.04
CA ALA A 33 -8.33 34.96 10.61
C ALA A 33 -8.21 33.46 10.42
N LEU A 34 -9.35 32.80 10.20
CA LEU A 34 -9.59 32.19 8.90
C LEU A 34 -8.37 31.37 8.46
N ASN A 35 -8.04 30.33 9.22
CA ASN A 35 -7.35 29.18 8.65
C ASN A 35 -8.42 28.18 8.19
N GLU A 36 -9.38 28.69 7.42
CA GLU A 36 -10.08 27.93 6.38
C GLU A 36 -9.25 28.06 5.10
N GLU A 37 -7.92 27.94 5.23
CA GLU A 37 -7.06 27.71 4.10
C GLU A 37 -7.42 26.31 3.65
N GLN A 38 -8.18 26.27 2.57
CA GLN A 38 -8.59 25.11 1.81
C GLN A 38 -7.55 24.02 1.97
N ALA A 39 -7.88 23.00 2.78
CA ALA A 39 -7.19 21.73 2.69
C ALA A 39 -7.52 21.21 1.30
N GLU A 40 -6.73 21.63 0.32
CA GLU A 40 -6.64 21.01 -0.99
C GLU A 40 -6.35 19.55 -0.64
N VAL A 41 -7.38 18.71 -0.76
CA VAL A 41 -7.33 17.30 -0.39
C VAL A 41 -6.26 16.70 -1.29
N GLN A 42 -5.03 16.60 -0.79
CA GLN A 42 -3.94 15.99 -1.52
C GLN A 42 -4.37 14.55 -1.79
N LYS A 43 -4.60 14.25 -3.07
CA LYS A 43 -5.02 12.91 -3.51
C LYS A 43 -3.97 11.91 -3.06
N THR A 44 -4.43 10.78 -2.53
CA THR A 44 -3.55 9.67 -2.19
C THR A 44 -2.89 9.10 -3.46
N PRO A 45 -1.73 8.42 -3.34
CA PRO A 45 -1.12 7.72 -4.48
C PRO A 45 -2.10 6.76 -5.19
N GLU A 46 -2.99 6.12 -4.43
CA GLU A 46 -4.05 5.24 -4.96
C GLU A 46 -5.04 6.02 -5.82
N GLU A 47 -5.54 7.17 -5.35
CA GLU A 47 -6.49 8.00 -6.08
C GLU A 47 -5.86 8.58 -7.35
N MET A 48 -4.62 9.08 -7.26
CA MET A 48 -3.88 9.56 -8.43
C MET A 48 -3.66 8.46 -9.48
N LEU A 49 -3.36 7.24 -9.03
CA LEU A 49 -3.23 6.10 -9.94
C LEU A 49 -4.59 5.77 -10.57
N LYS A 50 -5.67 5.67 -9.76
CA LYS A 50 -7.02 5.32 -10.22
C LYS A 50 -7.56 6.22 -11.33
N GLU A 51 -7.18 7.50 -11.35
CA GLU A 51 -7.54 8.44 -12.41
C GLU A 51 -6.92 8.12 -13.77
N LYS A 52 -5.81 7.38 -13.78
CA LYS A 52 -5.06 6.98 -14.98
C LYS A 52 -5.30 5.55 -15.42
N LEU A 53 -6.13 4.80 -14.68
CA LEU A 53 -6.46 3.42 -14.95
C LEU A 53 -7.78 3.31 -15.73
N ASN A 54 -7.85 2.34 -16.62
CA ASN A 54 -9.14 1.90 -17.18
C ASN A 54 -9.94 1.08 -16.15
N ASP A 55 -11.20 0.77 -16.44
CA ASP A 55 -12.08 0.11 -15.46
C ASP A 55 -11.64 -1.32 -15.10
N SER A 56 -11.07 -2.06 -16.04
CA SER A 56 -10.50 -3.39 -15.77
C SER A 56 -9.29 -3.28 -14.84
N GLN A 57 -8.38 -2.33 -15.11
CA GLN A 57 -7.23 -2.06 -14.26
C GLN A 57 -7.65 -1.63 -12.84
N LYS A 58 -8.71 -0.82 -12.70
CA LYS A 58 -9.25 -0.48 -11.36
C LYS A 58 -9.76 -1.71 -10.61
N GLN A 59 -10.41 -2.65 -11.30
CA GLN A 59 -10.82 -3.92 -10.70
C GLN A 59 -9.60 -4.76 -10.29
N GLY A 60 -8.54 -4.77 -11.11
CA GLY A 60 -7.27 -5.40 -10.79
C GLY A 60 -6.63 -4.78 -9.54
N LEU A 61 -6.67 -3.45 -9.42
CA LEU A 61 -6.12 -2.72 -8.29
C LEU A 61 -6.88 -3.03 -6.99
N ASN A 62 -8.21 -3.09 -7.06
CA ASN A 62 -9.04 -3.49 -5.92
C ASN A 62 -8.73 -4.93 -5.49
N PHE A 63 -8.59 -5.86 -6.43
CA PHE A 63 -8.21 -7.24 -6.13
C PHE A 63 -6.82 -7.32 -5.51
N LEU A 64 -5.85 -6.57 -6.03
CA LEU A 64 -4.49 -6.48 -5.49
C LEU A 64 -4.49 -5.98 -4.04
N LYS A 65 -5.21 -4.88 -3.76
CA LYS A 65 -5.32 -4.32 -2.42
C LYS A 65 -5.91 -5.34 -1.43
N ASP A 66 -6.97 -6.01 -1.83
CA ASP A 66 -7.64 -7.05 -1.05
C ASP A 66 -6.74 -8.30 -0.86
N ALA A 67 -5.96 -8.68 -1.87
CA ALA A 67 -5.01 -9.80 -1.78
C ALA A 67 -3.89 -9.54 -0.78
N LEU A 68 -3.39 -8.30 -0.72
CA LEU A 68 -2.31 -7.94 0.19
C LEU A 68 -2.81 -7.85 1.64
N GLY A 69 -3.93 -7.15 1.85
CA GLY A 69 -4.50 -6.90 3.18
C GLY A 69 -3.61 -6.05 4.10
N ASP A 70 -2.57 -5.43 3.53
CA ASP A 70 -1.57 -4.62 4.22
C ASP A 70 -1.34 -3.33 3.43
N ASP A 71 -1.77 -2.21 3.99
CA ASP A 71 -1.69 -0.89 3.34
C ASP A 71 -0.24 -0.43 3.14
N SER A 72 0.70 -0.85 4.00
CA SER A 72 2.12 -0.51 3.86
C SER A 72 2.73 -1.21 2.64
N ILE A 73 2.46 -2.50 2.46
CA ILE A 73 2.89 -3.26 1.28
C ILE A 73 2.21 -2.70 0.02
N PHE A 74 0.91 -2.41 0.10
CA PHE A 74 0.19 -1.82 -1.03
C PHE A 74 0.78 -0.47 -1.44
N ASN A 75 1.07 0.43 -0.50
CA ASN A 75 1.70 1.73 -0.80
C ASN A 75 3.11 1.59 -1.38
N LYS A 76 3.88 0.56 -0.98
CA LYS A 76 5.16 0.24 -1.64
C LYS A 76 4.94 -0.13 -3.11
N ILE A 77 3.94 -0.96 -3.42
CA ILE A 77 3.59 -1.28 -4.82
C ILE A 77 3.22 -0.02 -5.60
N LEU A 78 2.44 0.88 -5.02
CA LEU A 78 2.06 2.15 -5.67
C LEU A 78 3.23 3.10 -5.95
N SER A 79 4.40 2.85 -5.32
CA SER A 79 5.62 3.64 -5.51
C SER A 79 6.50 3.11 -6.66
N HIS A 80 6.12 1.99 -7.29
CA HIS A 80 6.80 1.48 -8.49
C HIS A 80 6.43 2.28 -9.75
N ASP A 81 7.12 1.97 -10.85
CA ASP A 81 6.84 2.58 -12.15
C ASP A 81 5.38 2.32 -12.58
N GLU A 82 4.69 3.38 -13.00
CA GLU A 82 3.27 3.33 -13.39
C GLU A 82 3.00 2.30 -14.49
N SER A 83 3.90 2.15 -15.46
CA SER A 83 3.75 1.18 -16.54
C SER A 83 3.82 -0.26 -16.02
N LYS A 84 4.75 -0.54 -15.08
CA LYS A 84 4.86 -1.85 -14.43
C LYS A 84 3.65 -2.17 -13.57
N ILE A 85 3.11 -1.18 -12.86
CA ILE A 85 1.87 -1.34 -12.10
C ILE A 85 0.75 -1.70 -13.05
N LYS A 86 0.52 -0.92 -14.12
CA LYS A 86 -0.52 -1.20 -15.13
C LYS A 86 -0.40 -2.59 -15.72
N GLU A 87 0.82 -3.00 -16.08
CA GLU A 87 1.11 -4.34 -16.58
C GLU A 87 0.77 -5.46 -15.59
N ALA A 88 1.04 -5.27 -14.29
CA ALA A 88 0.66 -6.21 -13.26
C ALA A 88 -0.87 -6.26 -13.07
N LEU A 89 -1.56 -5.12 -13.14
CA LEU A 89 -3.02 -5.05 -13.04
C LEU A 89 -3.70 -5.73 -14.24
N ASP A 90 -3.20 -5.52 -15.45
CA ASP A 90 -3.69 -6.18 -16.67
C ASP A 90 -3.49 -7.71 -16.57
N HIS A 91 -2.34 -8.14 -16.03
CA HIS A 91 -2.07 -9.55 -15.78
C HIS A 91 -3.06 -10.16 -14.79
N ILE A 92 -3.26 -9.52 -13.62
CA ILE A 92 -4.25 -9.94 -12.62
C ILE A 92 -5.62 -10.10 -13.26
N GLN A 93 -6.05 -9.13 -14.07
CA GLN A 93 -7.34 -9.19 -14.74
C GLN A 93 -7.44 -10.34 -15.73
N SER A 94 -6.40 -10.60 -16.52
CA SER A 94 -6.35 -11.73 -17.44
C SER A 94 -6.45 -13.08 -16.71
N GLU A 95 -5.80 -13.20 -15.54
CA GLU A 95 -5.85 -14.39 -14.71
C GLU A 95 -7.22 -14.56 -14.01
N LEU A 96 -7.87 -13.46 -13.63
CA LEU A 96 -9.22 -13.47 -13.04
C LEU A 96 -10.30 -13.80 -14.05
N ALA A 97 -10.14 -13.38 -15.31
CA ALA A 97 -11.07 -13.68 -16.40
C ALA A 97 -11.18 -15.18 -16.68
N LYS A 98 -10.12 -15.94 -16.39
CA LYS A 98 -10.10 -17.41 -16.46
C LYS A 98 -10.96 -18.07 -15.38
N CYS A 99 -11.19 -17.38 -14.26
CA CYS A 99 -11.91 -17.91 -13.11
C CYS A 99 -13.43 -17.85 -13.34
N THR A 100 -13.96 -18.91 -13.95
CA THR A 100 -15.37 -19.07 -14.30
C THR A 100 -15.96 -20.36 -13.70
N GLY A 101 -17.29 -20.49 -13.71
CA GLY A 101 -17.99 -21.67 -13.17
C GLY A 101 -18.13 -21.71 -11.64
N ASN A 102 -18.53 -22.87 -11.12
CA ASN A 102 -18.97 -23.03 -9.72
C ASN A 102 -17.84 -22.83 -8.69
N ASN A 103 -16.58 -23.09 -9.06
CA ASN A 103 -15.42 -22.99 -8.17
C ASN A 103 -14.66 -21.66 -8.30
N ALA A 104 -15.17 -20.71 -9.10
CA ALA A 104 -14.47 -19.46 -9.40
C ALA A 104 -14.13 -18.64 -8.14
N SER A 105 -15.01 -18.65 -7.13
CA SER A 105 -14.76 -17.94 -5.87
C SER A 105 -13.54 -18.47 -5.13
N ASP A 106 -13.46 -19.80 -4.98
CA ASP A 106 -12.35 -20.46 -4.27
C ASP A 106 -11.04 -20.28 -5.03
N GLN A 107 -11.07 -20.42 -6.35
CA GLN A 107 -9.89 -20.20 -7.19
C GLN A 107 -9.39 -18.75 -7.13
N LYS A 108 -10.29 -17.75 -7.08
CA LYS A 108 -9.93 -16.34 -6.85
C LYS A 108 -9.28 -16.14 -5.49
N ASN A 109 -9.78 -16.80 -4.44
CA ASN A 109 -9.17 -16.74 -3.11
C ASN A 109 -7.77 -17.37 -3.09
N THR A 110 -7.57 -18.51 -3.77
CA THR A 110 -6.23 -19.08 -3.98
C THR A 110 -5.33 -18.11 -4.75
N PHE A 111 -5.85 -17.47 -5.80
CA PHE A 111 -5.09 -16.53 -6.60
C PHE A 111 -4.62 -15.31 -5.79
N LYS A 112 -5.40 -14.83 -4.80
CA LYS A 112 -4.93 -13.79 -3.86
C LYS A 112 -3.65 -14.20 -3.13
N GLN A 113 -3.56 -15.45 -2.66
CA GLN A 113 -2.38 -15.95 -1.97
C GLN A 113 -1.17 -16.01 -2.91
N VAL A 114 -1.39 -16.40 -4.16
CA VAL A 114 -0.37 -16.41 -5.21
C VAL A 114 0.13 -14.99 -5.49
N VAL A 115 -0.77 -14.02 -5.68
CA VAL A 115 -0.42 -12.60 -5.87
C VAL A 115 0.41 -12.08 -4.70
N LYS A 116 -0.03 -12.35 -3.46
CA LYS A 116 0.70 -11.95 -2.26
C LYS A 116 2.11 -12.54 -2.19
N GLY A 117 2.27 -13.82 -2.54
CA GLY A 117 3.57 -14.49 -2.59
C GLY A 117 4.48 -13.93 -3.67
N ALA A 118 3.97 -13.73 -4.88
CA ALA A 118 4.72 -13.25 -6.05
C ALA A 118 5.27 -11.83 -5.87
N LEU A 119 4.60 -10.99 -5.09
CA LEU A 119 5.03 -9.60 -4.85
C LEU A 119 6.16 -9.49 -3.82
N ASN A 120 6.50 -10.58 -3.12
CA ASN A 120 7.59 -10.65 -2.12
C ASN A 120 7.62 -9.43 -1.17
N GLY A 121 6.47 -9.07 -0.57
CA GLY A 121 6.40 -7.92 0.34
C GLY A 121 6.46 -6.53 -0.31
N GLY A 122 6.30 -6.46 -1.63
CA GLY A 122 6.24 -5.22 -2.40
C GLY A 122 7.55 -4.79 -3.05
N GLU A 123 8.56 -5.66 -3.05
CA GLU A 123 9.92 -5.31 -3.46
C GLU A 123 10.12 -5.30 -4.98
N ASN A 124 9.42 -6.15 -5.73
CA ASN A 124 9.65 -6.28 -7.17
C ASN A 124 8.37 -6.62 -7.95
N LEU A 125 8.20 -5.97 -9.10
CA LEU A 125 7.14 -6.24 -10.09
C LEU A 125 7.67 -6.88 -11.38
N ASP A 126 8.97 -6.90 -11.62
CA ASP A 126 9.58 -7.28 -12.91
C ASP A 126 9.20 -8.70 -13.33
N ASN A 127 9.16 -9.63 -12.36
CA ASN A 127 8.83 -11.04 -12.62
C ASN A 127 7.44 -11.43 -12.13
N PHE A 128 6.59 -10.46 -11.79
CA PHE A 128 5.27 -10.72 -11.19
C PHE A 128 4.41 -11.61 -12.10
N LYS A 129 4.40 -11.34 -13.41
CA LYS A 129 3.60 -12.09 -14.39
C LYS A 129 3.99 -13.57 -14.45
N GLU A 130 5.28 -13.85 -14.32
CA GLU A 130 5.83 -15.21 -14.37
C GLU A 130 5.51 -16.00 -13.09
N GLN A 131 5.41 -15.30 -11.96
CA GLN A 131 5.19 -15.91 -10.64
C GLN A 131 3.72 -15.99 -10.25
N ALA A 132 2.87 -15.13 -10.81
CA ALA A 132 1.47 -14.99 -10.40
C ALA A 132 0.48 -15.54 -11.44
N SER A 133 0.36 -16.85 -11.58
CA SER A 133 -0.68 -17.47 -12.41
C SER A 133 -1.84 -18.00 -11.58
N SER A 134 -3.08 -17.88 -12.07
CA SER A 134 -4.23 -18.47 -11.39
C SER A 134 -4.35 -19.96 -11.72
N ALA A 135 -4.89 -20.74 -10.77
CA ALA A 135 -5.27 -22.13 -11.01
C ALA A 135 -6.62 -22.25 -11.74
N CYS A 136 -7.14 -21.15 -12.29
CA CYS A 136 -8.50 -21.09 -12.81
C CYS A 136 -8.72 -21.89 -14.10
N ASN A 137 -7.65 -22.17 -14.85
CA ASN A 137 -7.69 -23.05 -16.02
C ASN A 137 -7.68 -24.55 -15.66
N VAL A 138 -7.49 -24.90 -14.38
CA VAL A 138 -7.42 -26.29 -13.93
C VAL A 138 -8.83 -26.72 -13.48
N GLY A 139 -9.66 -27.16 -14.43
CA GLY A 139 -10.97 -27.77 -14.13
C GLY A 139 -12.18 -27.21 -14.89
N SER A 140 -11.97 -26.59 -16.07
CA SER A 140 -13.06 -26.32 -17.03
C SER A 140 -13.52 -27.60 -17.72
#